data_AF-A0A290WW93-F1
#
_entry.id   AF-A0A290WW93-F1
#
_cell.length_a   1.000
_cell.length_b   1.000
_cell.length_c   1.000
_cell.angle_alpha   90.00
_cell.angle_beta   90.00
_cell.angle_gamma   90.00
#
_symmetry.space_group_name_H-M   'P 1'
#
loop_
_entity.id
_entity.type
_entity.pdbx_description
1 polymer ?
#
loop_
_entity_poly.entity_id
_entity_poly.type
_entity_poly.pdbx_seq_one_letter_code
_entity_poly.pdbx_strand_id
1 'polypeptide(L)'
;MREIDDALLDLSALQDVPAGKLRLNVPRPAARLLLAPMLAGFVARYPRVQVDVVTDDGMIDIVRDGFDAGIRFGEQVAADMIAVPVGAPQPFVVVASPAYLAAHGAPNTPRDLLAHACIVRRFPSGRQYAWEFEHEGEAVSIAVGGSLVFDDDALMLHAARDGAGLA
;
A
#
# COMPACT_ATOMS: atom_id res chain seq x y z
N MET A 1 3.12 -21.85 -48.95
CA MET A 1 2.06 -21.44 -48.00
C MET A 1 2.03 -22.33 -46.74
N ARG A 2 3.13 -23.02 -46.39
CA ARG A 2 3.25 -23.86 -45.19
C ARG A 2 4.30 -23.30 -44.22
N GLU A 3 5.37 -22.71 -44.77
CA GLU A 3 6.43 -22.05 -43.99
C GLU A 3 5.99 -20.81 -43.20
N ILE A 4 4.97 -20.07 -43.65
CA ILE A 4 4.45 -18.91 -42.90
C ILE A 4 3.57 -19.38 -41.73
N ASP A 5 2.76 -20.42 -41.94
CA ASP A 5 1.92 -20.98 -40.88
C ASP A 5 2.76 -21.70 -39.82
N ASP A 6 3.81 -22.43 -40.24
CA ASP A 6 4.74 -23.09 -39.32
C ASP A 6 5.56 -22.05 -38.51
N ALA A 7 5.98 -20.93 -39.12
CA ALA A 7 6.65 -19.83 -38.42
C ALA A 7 5.73 -19.07 -37.44
N LEU A 8 4.43 -18.97 -37.73
CA LEU A 8 3.42 -18.39 -36.84
C LEU A 8 3.07 -19.33 -35.67
N LEU A 9 3.07 -20.64 -35.91
CA LEU A 9 2.85 -21.66 -34.88
C LEU A 9 4.03 -21.73 -33.89
N ASP A 10 5.27 -21.69 -34.36
CA ASP A 10 6.46 -21.58 -33.50
C ASP A 10 6.44 -20.28 -32.67
N LEU A 11 5.95 -19.17 -33.25
CA LEU A 11 5.77 -17.92 -32.51
C LEU A 11 4.71 -18.05 -31.41
N SER A 12 3.62 -18.78 -31.67
CA SER A 12 2.55 -19.00 -30.70
C SER A 12 2.94 -19.95 -29.56
N ALA A 13 3.79 -20.96 -29.82
CA ALA A 13 4.31 -21.84 -28.79
C ALA A 13 5.32 -21.13 -27.85
N LEU A 14 5.98 -20.07 -28.34
CA LEU A 14 6.83 -19.18 -27.54
C LEU A 14 6.03 -18.16 -26.69
N GLN A 15 4.77 -17.87 -27.07
CA GLN A 15 3.88 -16.94 -26.37
C GLN A 15 3.32 -17.49 -25.04
N ASP A 16 3.36 -18.82 -24.82
CA ASP A 16 2.75 -19.46 -23.64
C ASP A 16 3.53 -19.30 -22.33
N VAL A 17 4.79 -18.86 -22.38
CA VAL A 17 5.60 -18.62 -21.18
C VAL A 17 5.77 -17.11 -20.98
N PRO A 18 5.18 -16.52 -19.92
CA PRO A 18 5.33 -15.09 -19.64
C PRO A 18 6.79 -14.63 -19.66
N ALA A 19 7.05 -13.50 -20.32
CA ALA A 19 8.37 -12.92 -20.47
C ALA A 19 8.29 -11.40 -20.62
N GLY A 20 9.39 -10.70 -20.36
CA GLY A 20 9.49 -9.24 -20.48
C GLY A 20 9.41 -8.52 -19.14
N LYS A 21 9.22 -7.20 -19.20
CA LYS A 21 9.15 -6.36 -17.99
C LYS A 21 7.69 -6.22 -17.55
N LEU A 22 7.44 -6.47 -16.26
CA LEU A 22 6.18 -6.19 -15.59
C LEU A 22 6.42 -5.06 -14.59
N ARG A 23 5.89 -3.88 -14.86
CA ARG A 23 6.08 -2.68 -14.06
C ARG A 23 4.83 -2.35 -13.25
N LEU A 24 4.97 -2.37 -11.92
CA LEU A 24 3.89 -2.20 -10.97
C LEU A 24 4.05 -0.90 -10.20
N ASN A 25 2.97 -0.13 -10.05
CA ASN A 25 2.94 1.00 -9.13
C ASN A 25 2.00 0.72 -7.95
N VAL A 26 2.52 0.76 -6.73
CA VAL A 26 1.76 0.36 -5.53
C VAL A 26 2.11 1.23 -4.32
N PRO A 27 1.20 1.43 -3.35
CA PRO A 27 1.53 2.00 -2.06
C PRO A 27 2.59 1.17 -1.33
N ARG A 28 3.42 1.82 -0.51
CA ARG A 28 4.46 1.14 0.29
C ARG A 28 3.94 -0.04 1.12
N PRO A 29 2.81 0.08 1.86
CA PRO A 29 2.29 -1.05 2.62
C PRO A 29 1.84 -2.21 1.72
N ALA A 30 1.29 -1.93 0.53
CA ALA A 30 0.90 -2.98 -0.42
C ALA A 30 2.13 -3.72 -0.98
N ALA A 31 3.21 -3.01 -1.31
CA ALA A 31 4.46 -3.67 -1.70
C ALA A 31 4.98 -4.60 -0.60
N ARG A 32 4.99 -4.12 0.65
CA ARG A 32 5.56 -4.85 1.79
C ARG A 32 4.69 -6.02 2.25
N LEU A 33 3.37 -5.82 2.37
CA LEU A 33 2.45 -6.77 2.97
C LEU A 33 1.82 -7.73 1.96
N LEU A 34 1.69 -7.32 0.69
CA LEU A 34 1.04 -8.14 -0.34
C LEU A 34 2.05 -8.68 -1.35
N LEU A 35 2.87 -7.82 -1.98
CA LEU A 35 3.75 -8.26 -3.06
C LEU A 35 4.99 -9.01 -2.55
N ALA A 36 5.72 -8.47 -1.57
CA ALA A 36 6.98 -9.06 -1.11
C ALA A 36 6.87 -10.56 -0.73
N PRO A 37 5.81 -11.02 -0.05
CA PRO A 37 5.62 -12.45 0.24
C PRO A 37 5.49 -13.36 -0.99
N MET A 38 5.02 -12.84 -2.14
CA MET A 38 4.77 -13.63 -3.35
C MET A 38 5.84 -13.50 -4.44
N LEU A 39 6.63 -12.42 -4.43
CA LEU A 39 7.58 -12.11 -5.52
C LEU A 39 8.60 -13.22 -5.76
N ALA A 40 9.15 -13.82 -4.71
CA ALA A 40 10.14 -14.90 -4.85
C ALA A 40 9.56 -16.13 -5.57
N GLY A 41 8.35 -16.55 -5.19
CA GLY A 41 7.64 -17.66 -5.84
C GLY A 41 7.24 -17.32 -7.29
N PHE A 42 6.86 -16.06 -7.54
CA PHE A 42 6.50 -15.59 -8.87
C PHE A 42 7.69 -15.64 -9.84
N VAL A 43 8.85 -15.08 -9.46
CA VAL A 43 10.03 -15.07 -10.36
C VAL A 43 10.65 -16.46 -10.54
N ALA A 44 10.52 -17.34 -9.55
CA ALA A 44 10.90 -18.75 -9.69
C ALA A 44 10.01 -19.48 -10.71
N ARG A 45 8.71 -19.16 -10.74
CA ARG A 45 7.75 -19.73 -11.70
C ARG A 45 7.88 -19.12 -13.10
N TYR A 46 8.23 -17.84 -13.20
CA TYR A 46 8.34 -17.09 -14.45
C TYR A 46 9.72 -16.42 -14.59
N PRO A 47 10.78 -17.19 -14.86
CA PRO A 47 12.17 -16.69 -14.82
C PRO A 47 12.51 -15.71 -15.96
N ARG A 48 11.66 -15.61 -17.00
CA ARG A 48 11.83 -14.65 -18.10
C ARG A 48 11.13 -13.31 -17.84
N VAL A 49 10.46 -13.16 -16.70
CA VAL A 49 9.79 -11.93 -16.29
C VAL A 49 10.69 -11.14 -15.35
N GLN A 50 10.93 -9.88 -15.68
CA GLN A 50 11.52 -8.91 -14.77
C GLN A 50 10.40 -8.09 -14.13
N VAL A 51 10.26 -8.18 -12.81
CA VAL A 51 9.29 -7.36 -12.06
C VAL A 51 9.96 -6.07 -11.61
N ASP A 52 9.42 -4.92 -12.00
CA ASP A 52 9.84 -3.59 -11.58
C ASP A 52 8.73 -2.98 -10.71
N VAL A 53 8.97 -2.88 -9.40
CA VAL A 53 7.99 -2.35 -8.44
C VAL A 53 8.39 -0.95 -8.03
N VAL A 54 7.56 0.03 -8.35
CA VAL A 54 7.69 1.40 -7.87
C VAL A 54 6.68 1.63 -6.76
N THR A 55 7.19 1.98 -5.58
CA THR A 55 6.33 2.36 -4.46
C THR A 55 6.04 3.85 -4.49
N ASP A 56 4.76 4.20 -4.63
CA ASP A 56 4.30 5.59 -4.57
C ASP A 56 2.93 5.62 -3.89
N ASP A 57 2.78 6.54 -2.93
CA ASP A 57 1.53 6.78 -2.21
C ASP A 57 0.72 7.93 -2.83
N GLY A 58 1.20 8.47 -3.96
CA GLY A 58 0.57 9.51 -4.75
C GLY A 58 -0.42 8.95 -5.78
N MET A 59 -1.31 9.83 -6.25
CA MET A 59 -2.19 9.55 -7.37
C MET A 59 -1.44 9.86 -8.67
N ILE A 60 -0.73 8.86 -9.19
CA ILE A 60 -0.08 8.95 -10.50
C ILE A 60 -0.96 8.33 -11.59
N ASP A 61 -0.86 8.88 -12.80
CA ASP A 61 -1.44 8.29 -14.01
C ASP A 61 -0.54 7.13 -14.44
N ILE A 62 -0.89 5.93 -13.99
CA ILE A 62 -0.06 4.75 -14.19
C ILE A 62 0.05 4.37 -15.67
N VAL A 63 -0.96 4.69 -16.49
CA VAL A 63 -0.94 4.43 -17.94
C VAL A 63 0.06 5.36 -18.62
N ARG A 64 -0.07 6.67 -18.39
CA ARG A 64 0.85 7.66 -18.96
C ARG A 64 2.29 7.43 -18.53
N ASP A 65 2.49 7.01 -17.27
CA ASP A 65 3.83 6.83 -16.70
C ASP A 65 4.42 5.45 -17.03
N GLY A 66 3.74 4.63 -17.85
CA GLY A 66 4.24 3.37 -18.42
C GLY A 66 4.30 2.22 -17.41
N PHE A 67 3.28 2.09 -16.56
CA PHE A 67 3.06 0.95 -15.68
C PHE A 67 2.01 0.01 -16.29
N ASP A 68 2.19 -1.29 -16.05
CA ASP A 68 1.27 -2.32 -16.54
C ASP A 68 0.08 -2.54 -15.59
N ALA A 69 0.29 -2.34 -14.28
CA ALA A 69 -0.74 -2.45 -13.26
C ALA A 69 -0.40 -1.69 -11.98
N GLY A 70 -1.38 -1.53 -11.09
CA GLY A 70 -1.17 -0.96 -9.77
C GLY A 70 -2.12 -1.47 -8.70
N ILE A 71 -1.73 -1.25 -7.45
CA ILE A 71 -2.57 -1.46 -6.26
C ILE A 71 -2.90 -0.08 -5.70
N ARG A 72 -4.12 0.11 -5.20
CA ARG A 72 -4.58 1.35 -4.55
C ARG A 72 -5.43 1.02 -3.34
N PHE A 73 -5.45 1.94 -2.37
CA PHE A 73 -6.42 1.91 -1.28
C PHE A 73 -7.72 2.56 -1.79
N GLY A 74 -8.76 1.78 -2.03
CA GLY A 74 -10.07 2.25 -2.50
C GLY A 74 -10.28 2.23 -4.03
N GLU A 75 -11.42 2.74 -4.48
CA GLU A 75 -12.01 2.55 -5.83
C GLU A 75 -11.56 3.57 -6.88
N GLN A 76 -10.48 4.32 -6.65
CA GLN A 76 -9.97 5.23 -7.67
C GLN A 76 -9.07 4.50 -8.65
N VAL A 77 -9.71 3.89 -9.64
CA VAL A 77 -9.08 3.25 -10.80
C VAL A 77 -9.24 4.18 -12.00
N ALA A 78 -8.20 4.29 -12.84
CA ALA A 78 -8.26 5.10 -14.06
C ALA A 78 -9.42 4.61 -14.95
N ALA A 79 -10.03 5.52 -15.72
CA ALA A 79 -11.26 5.25 -16.46
C ALA A 79 -11.18 4.07 -17.46
N ASP A 80 -9.98 3.67 -17.85
CA ASP A 80 -9.65 2.60 -18.78
C ASP A 80 -9.10 1.33 -18.12
N MET A 81 -9.15 1.24 -16.78
CA MET A 81 -8.62 0.11 -16.02
C MET A 81 -9.71 -0.73 -15.34
N ILE A 82 -9.43 -2.03 -15.20
CA ILE A 82 -10.29 -2.97 -14.48
C ILE A 82 -9.82 -3.09 -13.04
N ALA A 83 -10.72 -2.79 -12.09
CA ALA A 83 -10.47 -2.96 -10.67
C ALA A 83 -10.72 -4.43 -10.26
N VAL A 84 -9.74 -5.05 -9.59
CA VAL A 84 -9.89 -6.38 -8.99
C VAL A 84 -9.53 -6.30 -7.51
N PRO A 85 -10.37 -6.81 -6.59
CA PRO A 85 -10.02 -6.89 -5.17
C PRO A 85 -8.74 -7.71 -4.95
N VAL A 86 -7.78 -7.14 -4.22
CA VAL A 86 -6.53 -7.82 -3.85
C VAL A 86 -6.52 -8.03 -2.34
N GLY A 87 -6.88 -9.24 -1.92
CA GLY A 87 -6.92 -9.63 -0.51
C GLY A 87 -8.19 -9.18 0.23
N ALA A 88 -8.22 -9.46 1.54
CA ALA A 88 -9.30 -9.04 2.41
C ALA A 88 -9.18 -7.55 2.79
N PRO A 89 -10.29 -6.89 3.17
CA PRO A 89 -10.26 -5.55 3.74
C PRO A 89 -9.23 -5.44 4.86
N GLN A 90 -8.39 -4.40 4.81
CA GLN A 90 -7.36 -4.16 5.82
C GLN A 90 -7.82 -3.01 6.73
N PRO A 91 -8.08 -3.26 8.02
CA PRO A 91 -8.43 -2.19 8.95
C PRO A 91 -7.20 -1.37 9.32
N PHE A 92 -7.37 -0.07 9.45
CA PHE A 92 -6.41 0.78 10.17
C PHE A 92 -6.61 0.56 11.68
N VAL A 93 -5.51 0.40 12.40
CA VAL A 93 -5.51 0.18 13.85
C VAL A 93 -4.53 1.15 14.51
N VAL A 94 -4.91 1.66 15.67
CA VAL A 94 -4.05 2.52 16.48
C VAL A 94 -3.17 1.66 17.36
N VAL A 95 -1.87 1.91 17.35
CA VAL A 95 -0.88 1.15 18.13
C VAL A 95 0.02 2.06 18.95
N ALA A 96 0.52 1.57 20.08
CA ALA A 96 1.50 2.25 20.92
C ALA A 96 2.39 1.23 21.62
N SER A 97 3.59 1.64 22.07
CA SER A 97 4.41 0.77 22.91
C SER A 97 3.79 0.58 24.30
N PRO A 98 4.04 -0.57 24.96
CA PRO A 98 3.60 -0.78 26.33
C PRO A 98 4.12 0.29 27.30
N ALA A 99 5.35 0.78 27.09
CA ALA A 99 5.95 1.83 27.90
C ALA A 99 5.19 3.16 27.76
N TYR A 100 4.77 3.53 26.55
CA TYR A 100 3.97 4.72 26.33
C TYR A 100 2.62 4.64 27.06
N LEU A 101 1.91 3.52 26.91
CA LEU A 101 0.61 3.30 27.54
C LEU A 101 0.70 3.23 29.08
N ALA A 102 1.78 2.68 29.63
CA ALA A 102 2.00 2.67 31.08
C ALA A 102 2.18 4.09 31.65
N ALA A 103 2.78 5.00 30.88
CA ALA A 103 3.02 6.39 31.31
C ALA A 103 1.83 7.32 31.04
N HIS A 104 1.06 7.09 29.98
CA HIS A 104 0.03 8.03 29.50
C HIS A 104 -1.40 7.48 29.55
N GLY A 105 -1.58 6.19 29.87
CA GLY A 105 -2.86 5.50 29.73
C GLY A 105 -3.18 5.11 28.29
N ALA A 106 -4.25 4.34 28.12
CA ALA A 106 -4.80 3.98 26.81
C ALA A 106 -6.05 4.82 26.50
N PRO A 107 -6.22 5.30 25.25
CA PRO A 107 -7.45 5.97 24.84
C PRO A 107 -8.62 4.97 24.83
N ASN A 108 -9.78 5.40 25.32
CA ASN A 108 -11.01 4.59 25.33
C ASN A 108 -11.97 5.01 24.24
N THR A 109 -11.90 6.27 23.81
CA THR A 109 -12.70 6.82 22.70
C THR A 109 -11.80 7.47 21.66
N PRO A 110 -12.24 7.60 20.39
CA PRO A 110 -11.47 8.32 19.37
C PRO A 110 -11.12 9.77 19.75
N ARG A 111 -11.96 10.44 20.57
CA ARG A 111 -11.68 11.81 21.01
C ARG A 111 -10.53 11.90 22.01
N ASP A 112 -10.26 10.84 22.76
CA ASP A 112 -9.16 10.81 23.74
C ASP A 112 -7.80 10.99 23.05
N LEU A 113 -7.70 10.65 21.76
CA LEU A 113 -6.49 10.81 20.94
C LEU A 113 -5.99 12.27 20.91
N LEU A 114 -6.87 13.25 21.08
CA LEU A 114 -6.49 14.66 21.14
C LEU A 114 -5.65 15.01 22.39
N ALA A 115 -5.69 14.17 23.43
CA ALA A 115 -4.90 14.32 24.65
C ALA A 115 -3.58 13.54 24.61
N HIS A 116 -3.30 12.81 23.53
CA HIS A 116 -2.10 12.02 23.36
C HIS A 116 -1.14 12.60 22.32
N ALA A 117 0.12 12.15 22.38
CA ALA A 117 1.06 12.37 21.31
C ALA A 117 0.76 11.37 20.18
N CYS A 118 0.37 11.86 19.01
CA CYS A 118 0.14 11.02 17.84
C CYS A 118 1.25 11.19 16.80
N ILE A 119 1.58 10.11 16.11
CA ILE A 119 2.52 10.05 15.02
C ILE A 119 1.71 10.14 13.73
N VAL A 120 1.87 11.23 12.99
CA VAL A 120 0.93 11.60 11.93
C VAL A 120 1.45 11.21 10.55
N ARG A 121 0.62 10.54 9.75
CA ARG A 121 0.93 10.28 8.34
C ARG A 121 0.74 11.55 7.51
N ARG A 122 1.69 11.87 6.65
CA ARG A 122 1.59 12.89 5.60
C ARG A 122 1.53 12.23 4.23
N PHE A 123 0.54 12.61 3.43
CA PHE A 123 0.45 12.21 2.02
C PHE A 123 1.37 13.05 1.15
N PRO A 124 1.69 12.60 -0.09
CA PRO A 124 2.50 13.36 -1.03
C PRO A 124 1.95 14.77 -1.34
N SER A 125 0.64 14.99 -1.19
CA SER A 125 0.01 16.32 -1.29
C SER A 125 0.38 17.29 -0.17
N GLY A 126 1.13 16.85 0.84
CA GLY A 126 1.42 17.59 2.07
C GLY A 126 0.31 17.48 3.12
N ARG A 127 -0.87 16.96 2.76
CA ARG A 127 -1.99 16.77 3.70
C ARG A 127 -1.65 15.72 4.75
N GLN A 128 -1.89 16.06 6.01
CA GLN A 128 -1.86 15.09 7.12
C GLN A 128 -3.13 14.26 7.14
N TYR A 129 -3.01 12.96 7.37
CA TYR A 129 -4.17 12.06 7.43
C TYR A 129 -4.96 12.32 8.71
N ALA A 130 -6.25 12.64 8.56
CA ALA A 130 -7.19 12.64 9.67
C ALA A 130 -7.62 11.18 9.92
N TRP A 131 -7.45 10.70 11.14
CA TRP A 131 -7.71 9.32 11.49
C TRP A 131 -9.21 9.06 11.50
N GLU A 132 -9.64 8.03 10.77
CA GLU A 132 -11.04 7.68 10.57
C GLU A 132 -11.42 6.48 11.43
N PHE A 133 -12.55 6.60 12.12
CA PHE A 133 -13.09 5.62 13.05
C PHE A 133 -14.59 5.46 12.82
N GLU A 134 -15.13 4.37 13.36
CA GLU A 134 -16.56 4.25 13.65
C GLU A 134 -16.72 4.21 15.18
N HIS A 135 -17.60 5.04 15.72
CA HIS A 135 -17.91 5.06 17.15
C HIS A 135 -19.42 5.12 17.33
N GLU A 136 -19.99 4.14 18.01
CA GLU A 136 -21.46 4.02 18.20
C GLU A 136 -22.28 4.04 16.89
N GLY A 137 -21.70 3.50 15.81
CA GLY A 137 -22.33 3.46 14.47
C GLY A 137 -22.19 4.76 13.67
N GLU A 138 -21.49 5.77 14.21
CA GLU A 138 -21.20 7.01 13.51
C GLU A 138 -19.75 7.07 13.02
N ALA A 139 -19.55 7.55 11.80
CA ALA A 139 -18.22 7.82 11.28
C ALA A 139 -17.61 9.05 11.98
N VAL A 140 -16.42 8.90 12.55
CA VAL A 140 -15.68 9.94 13.26
C VAL A 140 -14.32 10.14 12.61
N SER A 141 -13.99 11.37 12.25
CA SER A 141 -12.66 11.73 11.75
C SER A 141 -11.97 12.67 12.74
N ILE A 142 -10.76 12.31 13.18
CA ILE A 142 -9.97 13.06 14.15
C ILE A 142 -8.68 13.53 13.49
N ALA A 143 -8.51 14.85 13.37
CA ALA A 143 -7.23 15.45 13.04
C ALA A 143 -6.33 15.41 14.28
N VAL A 144 -5.58 14.32 14.43
CA VAL A 144 -4.67 14.11 15.55
C VAL A 144 -3.43 15.00 15.44
N GLY A 145 -2.83 15.33 16.59
CA GLY A 145 -1.64 16.17 16.68
C GLY A 145 -0.46 15.46 17.32
N GLY A 146 0.74 15.89 16.99
CA GLY A 146 1.96 15.44 17.63
C GLY A 146 3.22 15.92 16.92
N SER A 147 4.36 15.66 17.54
CA SER A 147 5.65 16.20 17.09
C SER A 147 6.26 15.44 15.92
N LEU A 148 5.74 14.26 15.58
CA LEU A 148 6.27 13.40 14.54
C LEU A 148 5.29 13.29 13.37
N VAL A 149 5.78 13.61 12.18
CA VAL A 149 5.03 13.55 10.93
C VAL A 149 5.86 12.84 9.87
N PHE A 150 5.38 11.70 9.37
CA PHE A 150 6.09 10.86 8.41
C PHE A 150 5.25 10.58 7.16
N ASP A 151 5.91 10.37 6.04
CA ASP A 151 5.34 9.82 4.80
C ASP A 151 5.58 8.31 4.65
N ASP A 152 6.21 7.69 5.65
CA ASP A 152 6.62 6.27 5.67
C ASP A 152 6.06 5.56 6.92
N ASP A 153 5.31 4.48 6.71
CA ASP A 153 4.64 3.71 7.76
C ASP A 153 5.62 2.90 8.64
N ALA A 154 6.78 2.51 8.10
CA ALA A 154 7.79 1.80 8.87
C ALA A 154 8.47 2.73 9.88
N LEU A 155 8.72 3.99 9.51
CA LEU A 155 9.20 5.02 10.45
C LEU A 155 8.17 5.31 11.54
N MET A 156 6.89 5.40 11.18
CA MET A 156 5.80 5.57 12.16
C MET A 156 5.80 4.43 13.18
N LEU A 157 5.87 3.19 12.71
CA LEU A 157 5.87 2.01 13.59
C LEU A 157 7.12 1.94 14.47
N HIS A 158 8.28 2.35 13.96
CA HIS A 158 9.52 2.42 14.75
C HIS A 158 9.38 3.44 15.89
N ALA A 159 8.92 4.65 15.57
CA ALA A 159 8.70 5.70 16.57
C ALA A 159 7.66 5.29 17.64
N ALA A 160 6.58 4.61 17.23
CA ALA A 160 5.58 4.09 18.17
C ALA A 160 6.18 3.04 19.12
N ARG A 161 7.03 2.14 18.60
CA ARG A 161 7.75 1.13 19.40
C ARG A 161 8.71 1.77 20.40
N ASP A 162 9.37 2.85 20.01
CA ASP A 162 10.26 3.63 20.88
C ASP A 162 9.50 4.51 21.89
N GLY A 163 8.16 4.49 21.85
CA GLY A 163 7.31 5.19 22.81
C GLY A 163 7.12 6.67 22.51
N ALA A 164 7.30 7.09 21.25
CA ALA A 164 7.09 8.48 20.87
C ALA A 164 5.60 8.91 20.82
N GLY A 165 4.68 7.95 20.81
CA GLY A 165 3.25 8.23 20.73
C GLY A 165 2.44 7.06 20.19
N LEU A 166 1.19 7.35 19.83
CA LEU A 166 0.31 6.44 19.10
C LEU A 166 0.52 6.61 17.60
N ALA A 167 0.53 5.53 16.83
CA ALA A 167 0.57 5.52 15.37
C ALA A 167 -0.64 4.82 14.77
#